data_AF-A0A2P7ASK1-F1
#
_entry.id   AF-A0A2P7ASK1-F1
#
_cell.length_a   1.000
_cell.length_b   1.000
_cell.length_c   1.000
_cell.angle_alpha   90.00
_cell.angle_beta   90.00
_cell.angle_gamma   90.00
#
_symmetry.space_group_name_H-M   'P 1'
#
loop_
_entity.id
_entity.type
_entity.pdbx_description
1 polymer ?
#
loop_
_entity_poly.entity_id
_entity_poly.type
_entity_poly.pdbx_seq_one_letter_code
_entity_poly.pdbx_strand_id
1 'polypeptide(L)'
;MAIVSVHSNHKPNPRWENASFRLGFARLVTRYWRHKGWHEDDILVQSAGLLSGTPGILIHGRLDIGGPLITPWRLNTNWPGSELVLVDEAGHDARDQV
;
A
#
# COMPACT_ATOMS: atom_id res chain seq x y z
N MET A 1 -7.00 -5.28 -0.53
CA MET A 1 -5.71 -5.92 -0.86
C MET A 1 -5.52 -7.12 0.05
N ALA A 2 -5.07 -8.25 -0.46
CA ALA A 2 -4.63 -9.37 0.38
C ALA A 2 -3.12 -9.24 0.65
N ILE A 3 -2.67 -9.69 1.82
CA ILE A 3 -1.23 -9.82 2.10
C ILE A 3 -0.80 -11.18 1.58
N VAL A 4 0.21 -11.19 0.71
CA VAL A 4 0.94 -12.39 0.32
C VAL A 4 2.28 -12.30 1.01
N SER A 5 2.59 -13.30 1.85
CA SER A 5 3.89 -13.30 2.53
C SER A 5 4.99 -13.74 1.59
N VAL A 6 6.16 -13.12 1.75
CA VAL A 6 7.42 -13.45 1.06
C VAL A 6 8.37 -14.26 1.95
N HIS A 7 8.00 -14.53 3.21
CA HIS A 7 8.80 -15.29 4.16
C HIS A 7 8.13 -16.61 4.56
N SER A 8 8.90 -17.69 4.65
CA SER A 8 8.39 -19.04 4.93
C SER A 8 7.83 -19.22 6.35
N ASN A 9 8.24 -18.40 7.30
CA ASN A 9 7.85 -18.45 8.71
C ASN A 9 6.65 -17.54 9.05
N HIS A 10 5.99 -16.96 8.04
CA HIS A 10 4.90 -16.02 8.26
C HIS A 10 3.70 -16.65 8.97
N LYS A 11 3.16 -15.90 9.94
CA LYS A 11 1.90 -16.23 10.61
C LYS A 11 0.82 -15.21 10.23
N PRO A 12 -0.34 -15.66 9.70
CA PRO A 12 -1.45 -14.77 9.44
C PRO A 12 -1.83 -13.98 10.69
N ASN A 13 -2.25 -12.73 10.50
CA ASN A 13 -2.73 -11.93 11.63
C ASN A 13 -4.01 -12.59 12.22
N PRO A 14 -4.07 -12.85 13.54
CA PRO A 14 -5.21 -13.52 14.18
C PRO A 14 -6.56 -12.82 13.95
N ARG A 15 -6.58 -11.53 13.61
CA ARG A 15 -7.81 -10.80 13.23
C ARG A 15 -8.59 -11.50 12.11
N TRP A 16 -7.89 -12.23 11.25
CA TRP A 16 -8.50 -12.98 10.15
C TRP A 16 -9.26 -14.21 10.62
N GLU A 17 -9.16 -14.65 11.87
CA GLU A 17 -9.97 -15.74 12.44
C GLU A 17 -11.41 -15.29 12.76
N ASN A 18 -11.61 -13.99 12.98
CA ASN A 18 -12.94 -13.41 13.24
C ASN A 18 -13.78 -13.28 11.96
N ALA A 19 -14.91 -13.99 11.89
CA ALA A 19 -15.78 -14.02 10.71
C ALA A 19 -16.41 -12.65 10.37
N SER A 20 -16.85 -11.90 11.39
CA SER A 20 -17.44 -10.56 11.21
C SER A 20 -16.40 -9.57 10.67
N PHE A 21 -15.15 -9.67 11.13
CA PHE A 21 -14.05 -8.87 10.62
C PHE A 21 -13.79 -9.18 9.13
N ARG A 22 -13.68 -10.47 8.76
CA ARG A 22 -13.48 -10.89 7.36
C ARG A 22 -14.58 -10.35 6.43
N LEU A 23 -15.84 -10.48 6.84
CA LEU A 23 -16.96 -10.00 6.04
C LEU A 23 -16.96 -8.48 5.90
N GLY A 24 -16.71 -7.74 6.99
CA GLY A 24 -16.59 -6.29 6.96
C GLY A 24 -15.47 -5.82 6.02
N PHE A 25 -14.28 -6.43 6.16
CA PHE A 25 -13.14 -6.16 5.29
C PHE A 25 -13.47 -6.41 3.81
N ALA A 26 -14.00 -7.58 3.48
CA ALA A 26 -14.34 -7.94 2.10
C ALA A 26 -15.35 -6.96 1.48
N ARG A 27 -16.38 -6.56 2.24
CA ARG A 27 -17.39 -5.59 1.79
C ARG A 27 -16.79 -4.21 1.53
N LEU A 28 -15.95 -3.71 2.45
CA LEU A 28 -15.34 -2.39 2.31
C LEU A 28 -14.37 -2.37 1.12
N VAL A 29 -13.47 -3.35 1.02
CA VAL A 29 -12.53 -3.46 -0.10
C VAL A 29 -13.29 -3.52 -1.43
N THR A 30 -14.24 -4.45 -1.55
CA THR A 30 -15.00 -4.62 -2.79
C THR A 30 -15.75 -3.36 -3.19
N ARG A 31 -16.32 -2.64 -2.21
CA ARG A 31 -17.07 -1.41 -2.50
C ARG A 31 -16.16 -0.28 -2.98
N TYR A 32 -15.05 0.00 -2.29
CA TYR A 32 -14.12 1.04 -2.73
C TYR A 32 -13.52 0.73 -4.10
N TRP A 33 -13.14 -0.53 -4.33
CA TRP A 33 -12.59 -0.97 -5.61
C TRP A 33 -13.61 -0.85 -6.74
N ARG A 34 -14.86 -1.29 -6.51
CA ARG A 34 -15.94 -1.18 -7.51
C ARG A 34 -16.20 0.26 -7.95
N HIS A 35 -15.99 1.23 -7.07
CA HIS A 35 -16.24 2.64 -7.34
C HIS A 35 -14.99 3.44 -7.67
N LYS A 36 -13.82 2.79 -7.84
CA LYS A 36 -12.53 3.49 -8.04
C LYS A 36 -12.25 4.55 -6.98
N GLY A 37 -12.69 4.29 -5.74
CA GLY A 37 -12.59 5.27 -4.65
C GLY A 37 -13.36 6.58 -4.87
N TRP A 38 -14.32 6.63 -5.82
CA TRP A 38 -15.05 7.86 -6.21
C TRP A 38 -14.15 9.00 -6.69
N HIS A 39 -13.00 8.63 -7.26
CA HIS A 39 -12.02 9.56 -7.80
C HIS A 39 -11.77 9.26 -9.27
N GLU A 40 -11.28 10.27 -9.98
CA GLU A 40 -10.70 10.10 -11.30
C GLU A 40 -9.38 9.32 -11.20
N ASP A 41 -9.05 8.59 -12.27
CA ASP A 41 -7.81 7.83 -12.32
C ASP A 41 -6.60 8.77 -12.17
N ASP A 42 -5.58 8.34 -11.42
CA ASP A 42 -4.32 9.07 -11.16
C ASP A 42 -4.42 10.43 -10.43
N ILE A 43 -5.61 10.88 -9.98
CA ILE A 43 -5.76 12.20 -9.36
C ILE A 43 -4.79 12.46 -8.20
N LEU A 44 -4.49 11.44 -7.40
CA LEU A 44 -3.58 11.55 -6.26
C LEU A 44 -2.12 11.78 -6.68
N VAL A 45 -1.66 11.11 -7.74
CA VAL A 45 -0.30 11.28 -8.26
C VAL A 45 -0.17 12.66 -8.92
N GLN A 46 -1.17 13.05 -9.71
CA GLN A 46 -1.20 14.36 -10.37
C GLN A 46 -1.26 15.52 -9.37
N SER A 47 -1.97 15.32 -8.26
CA SER A 47 -2.13 16.33 -7.20
C SER A 47 -1.02 16.29 -6.15
N ALA A 48 -0.02 15.41 -6.28
CA ALA A 48 1.01 15.23 -5.26
C ALA A 48 1.86 16.49 -5.00
N GLY A 49 1.95 17.39 -5.99
CA GLY A 49 2.59 18.69 -5.83
C GLY A 49 1.95 19.59 -4.77
N LEU A 50 0.69 19.35 -4.40
CA LEU A 50 0.02 20.04 -3.28
C LEU A 50 0.68 19.77 -1.92
N LEU A 51 1.50 18.71 -1.82
CA LEU A 51 2.27 18.38 -0.62
C LEU A 51 3.61 19.13 -0.56
N SER A 52 3.90 20.03 -1.50
CA SER A 52 5.12 20.85 -1.47
C SER A 52 5.27 21.58 -0.13
N GLY A 53 6.45 21.48 0.47
CA GLY A 53 6.74 22.01 1.82
C GLY A 53 6.38 21.06 2.96
N THR A 54 5.72 19.93 2.67
CA THR A 54 5.50 18.83 3.62
C THR A 54 6.48 17.70 3.33
N PRO A 55 7.43 17.39 4.21
CA PRO A 55 8.32 16.25 4.02
C PRO A 55 7.56 14.93 4.16
N GLY A 56 8.01 13.89 3.45
CA GLY A 56 7.41 12.56 3.53
C GLY A 56 8.40 11.44 3.20
N ILE A 57 8.22 10.28 3.82
CA ILE A 57 8.99 9.07 3.51
C ILE A 57 8.01 8.00 3.04
N LEU A 58 8.23 7.50 1.83
CA LEU A 58 7.51 6.41 1.21
C LEU A 58 8.32 5.13 1.41
N ILE A 59 7.91 4.27 2.34
CA ILE A 59 8.57 3.00 2.61
C ILE A 59 7.86 1.90 1.83
N HIS A 60 8.59 1.13 1.03
CA HIS A 60 7.99 0.13 0.15
C HIS A 60 8.81 -1.15 0.04
N GLY A 61 8.15 -2.31 0.20
CA GLY A 61 8.77 -3.61 -0.03
C GLY A 61 9.02 -3.85 -1.51
N ARG A 62 10.24 -4.25 -1.87
CA ARG A 62 10.61 -4.52 -3.27
C ARG A 62 9.85 -5.70 -3.86
N LEU A 63 9.35 -6.60 -3.01
CA LEU A 63 8.61 -7.80 -3.38
C LEU A 63 7.09 -7.64 -3.21
N ASP A 64 6.57 -6.41 -3.07
CA ASP A 64 5.13 -6.17 -2.96
C ASP A 64 4.40 -6.43 -4.30
N ILE A 65 3.85 -7.64 -4.44
CA ILE A 65 3.05 -8.05 -5.60
C ILE A 65 1.64 -7.42 -5.58
N GLY A 66 1.13 -7.07 -4.39
CA GLY A 66 -0.23 -6.54 -4.20
C GLY A 66 -0.33 -5.07 -4.56
N GLY A 67 0.69 -4.29 -4.22
CA GLY A 67 0.84 -2.88 -4.56
C GLY A 67 2.18 -2.64 -5.25
N PRO A 68 2.29 -2.75 -6.58
CA PRO A 68 3.58 -2.65 -7.26
C PRO A 68 4.29 -1.31 -7.04
N LEU A 69 5.64 -1.37 -6.99
CA LEU A 69 6.57 -0.25 -6.78
C LEU A 69 6.33 0.97 -7.69
N ILE A 70 5.73 0.79 -8.87
CA ILE A 70 5.44 1.90 -9.78
C ILE A 70 4.59 3.00 -9.12
N THR A 71 3.67 2.64 -8.22
CA THR A 71 2.78 3.61 -7.57
C THR A 71 3.53 4.56 -6.63
N PRO A 72 4.27 4.10 -5.61
CA PRO A 72 5.05 5.00 -4.76
C PRO A 72 6.19 5.68 -5.52
N TRP A 73 6.77 5.07 -6.56
CA TRP A 73 7.74 5.75 -7.42
C TRP A 73 7.14 6.95 -8.17
N ARG A 74 5.94 6.80 -8.74
CA ARG A 74 5.21 7.91 -9.38
C ARG A 74 4.88 9.00 -8.37
N LEU A 75 4.47 8.62 -7.16
CA LEU A 75 4.17 9.58 -6.10
C LEU A 75 5.43 10.35 -5.67
N ASN A 76 6.54 9.66 -5.42
CA ASN A 76 7.83 10.26 -5.07
C ASN A 76 8.31 11.28 -6.12
N THR A 77 8.14 10.93 -7.40
CA THR A 77 8.52 11.79 -8.52
C THR A 77 7.70 13.09 -8.58
N ASN A 78 6.45 13.08 -8.08
CA ASN A 78 5.53 14.21 -8.13
C ASN A 78 5.32 14.92 -6.79
N TRP A 79 5.89 14.42 -5.68
CA TRP A 79 5.83 15.03 -4.36
C TRP A 79 7.20 15.64 -4.00
N PRO A 80 7.40 16.96 -4.20
CA PRO A 80 8.64 17.63 -3.83
C PRO A 80 8.92 17.50 -2.32
N GLY A 81 10.10 17.00 -1.96
CA GLY A 81 10.49 16.78 -0.56
C GLY A 81 10.11 15.41 0.00
N SER A 82 9.67 14.48 -0.86
CA SER A 82 9.53 13.07 -0.48
C SER A 82 10.80 12.27 -0.74
N GLU A 83 10.98 11.20 0.03
CA GLU A 83 12.00 10.17 -0.14
C GLU A 83 11.33 8.80 -0.32
N LEU A 84 11.83 7.99 -1.25
CA LEU A 84 11.39 6.60 -1.44
C LEU A 84 12.45 5.64 -0.92
N VAL A 85 12.10 4.89 0.12
CA VAL A 85 12.94 3.85 0.73
C VAL A 85 12.44 2.49 0.29
N LEU A 86 13.32 1.72 -0.36
CA LEU A 86 13.03 0.34 -0.74
C LEU A 86 13.58 -0.63 0.28
N VAL A 87 12.74 -1.61 0.63
CA VAL A 87 13.09 -2.69 1.54
C VAL A 87 13.18 -3.99 0.74
N ASP A 88 14.41 -4.45 0.51
CA ASP A 88 14.74 -5.43 -0.53
C ASP A 88 14.04 -6.79 -0.34
N GLU A 89 14.02 -7.30 0.89
CA GLU A 89 13.44 -8.61 1.21
C GLU A 89 12.00 -8.52 1.76
N ALA A 90 11.35 -7.36 1.66
CA ALA A 90 9.98 -7.16 2.18
C ALA A 90 8.92 -7.14 1.06
N GLY A 91 7.71 -7.59 1.40
CA GLY A 91 6.52 -7.53 0.57
C GLY A 91 5.54 -6.43 1.04
N HIS A 92 4.24 -6.76 1.05
CA HIS A 92 3.17 -5.81 1.37
C HIS A 92 2.94 -5.62 2.89
N ASP A 93 3.38 -6.56 3.73
CA ASP A 93 3.06 -6.51 5.16
C ASP A 93 4.02 -5.55 5.87
N ALA A 94 3.48 -4.56 6.58
CA ALA A 94 4.27 -3.65 7.39
C ALA A 94 5.02 -4.34 8.55
N ARG A 95 4.74 -5.63 8.80
CA ARG A 95 5.42 -6.47 9.78
C ARG A 95 6.52 -7.34 9.15
N ASP A 96 6.76 -7.26 7.85
CA ASP A 96 7.86 -8.00 7.23
C ASP A 96 9.16 -7.59 7.92
N GLN A 97 9.87 -8.61 8.42
CA GLN A 97 11.11 -8.45 9.14
C GLN A 97 12.23 -8.77 8.16
N VAL A 98 13.07 -7.77 7.90
CA VAL A 98 14.33 -7.94 7.17
C VAL A 98 15.36 -8.61 8.07
#